data_AF-A0A944AHK9-F1
#
_entry.id   AF-A0A944AHK9-F1
#
_cell.length_a   1.000
_cell.length_b   1.000
_cell.length_c   1.000
_cell.angle_alpha   90.00
_cell.angle_beta   90.00
_cell.angle_gamma   90.00
#
_symmetry.space_group_name_H-M   'P 1'
#
loop_
_entity.id
_entity.type
_entity.pdbx_description
1 polymer ?
#
loop_
_entity_poly.entity_id
_entity_poly.type
_entity_poly.pdbx_seq_one_letter_code
_entity_poly.pdbx_strand_id
1 'polypeptide(L)'
;MPDKKRTILTAFATALLASCSQENFVPQDGDLLFCTSGNTAMSQAITTATRTRNHIQYDHVAVYANVDGVPSVIEASAQAGVCVVSWEEFLERADRIDGKPGIDVMRINEDVDIPAAIDKALSFKGQSYDWYYLPENGMMYCSELIYESFLRRDGSHLFTPAPMNFRDKDGNMPEFWEELFAGLGKEVPEGEPGTNPNDMSMEPVLTLVHRYFD
;
A
#
# COMPACT_ATOMS: atom_id res chain seq x y z
N MET A 1 -38.70 -65.89 24.84
CA MET A 1 -38.22 -65.68 23.46
C MET A 1 -38.70 -64.31 22.99
N PRO A 2 -37.86 -63.51 22.30
CA PRO A 2 -37.45 -62.20 22.82
C PRO A 2 -38.20 -60.98 22.25
N ASP A 3 -38.12 -59.91 23.04
CA ASP A 3 -38.54 -58.53 22.78
C ASP A 3 -37.95 -57.93 21.50
N LYS A 4 -38.83 -57.38 20.65
CA LYS A 4 -38.43 -56.53 19.51
C LYS A 4 -38.19 -55.10 20.00
N LYS A 5 -36.94 -54.77 20.34
CA LYS A 5 -36.50 -53.38 20.52
C LYS A 5 -36.53 -52.69 19.16
N ARG A 6 -37.34 -51.63 19.03
CA ARG A 6 -37.36 -50.71 17.89
C ARG A 6 -36.14 -49.81 17.96
N THR A 7 -35.17 -50.03 17.08
CA THR A 7 -34.05 -49.12 16.84
C THR A 7 -34.56 -47.87 16.12
N ILE A 8 -34.54 -46.72 16.80
CA ILE A 8 -34.76 -45.42 16.17
C ILE A 8 -33.39 -44.96 15.65
N LEU A 9 -33.25 -44.91 14.33
CA LEU A 9 -32.05 -44.41 13.65
C LEU A 9 -32.17 -42.89 13.56
N THR A 10 -31.43 -42.16 14.40
CA THR A 10 -31.37 -40.69 14.32
C THR A 10 -30.43 -40.31 13.18
N ALA A 11 -30.98 -39.83 12.07
CA ALA A 11 -30.20 -39.28 10.97
C ALA A 11 -29.61 -37.93 11.37
N PHE A 12 -28.31 -37.88 11.61
CA PHE A 12 -27.56 -36.62 11.72
C PHE A 12 -27.38 -36.05 10.30
N ALA A 13 -28.17 -35.04 9.96
CA ALA A 13 -27.94 -34.23 8.78
C ALA A 13 -26.71 -33.34 9.03
N THR A 14 -25.57 -33.71 8.44
CA THR A 14 -24.36 -32.90 8.44
C THR A 14 -24.59 -31.73 7.49
N ALA A 15 -24.84 -30.54 8.03
CA ALA A 15 -24.83 -29.31 7.24
C ALA A 15 -23.39 -29.05 6.79
N LEU A 16 -23.10 -29.31 5.51
CA LEU A 16 -21.90 -28.82 4.85
C LEU A 16 -22.01 -27.30 4.76
N LEU A 17 -21.38 -26.61 5.71
CA LEU A 17 -21.06 -25.20 5.56
C LEU A 17 -20.03 -25.11 4.43
N ALA A 18 -20.50 -24.84 3.21
CA ALA A 18 -19.66 -24.31 2.16
C ALA A 18 -19.19 -22.93 2.64
N SER A 19 -18.03 -22.91 3.29
CA SER A 19 -17.27 -21.67 3.47
C SER A 19 -16.93 -21.22 2.05
N CYS A 20 -17.59 -20.18 1.57
CA CYS A 20 -17.17 -19.50 0.35
C CYS A 20 -15.73 -19.04 0.60
N SER A 21 -14.77 -19.77 0.05
CA SER A 21 -13.41 -19.26 -0.08
C SER A 21 -13.54 -17.96 -0.87
N GLN A 22 -13.29 -16.84 -0.21
CA GLN A 22 -12.98 -15.60 -0.91
C GLN A 22 -11.85 -15.99 -1.87
N GLU A 23 -12.11 -15.95 -3.16
CA GLU A 23 -11.14 -16.25 -4.21
C GLU A 23 -9.83 -15.52 -3.84
N ASN A 24 -8.75 -16.27 -3.64
CA ASN A 24 -7.45 -15.71 -3.26
C ASN A 24 -6.90 -14.93 -4.46
N PHE A 25 -7.34 -13.68 -4.62
CA PHE A 25 -6.76 -12.78 -5.60
C PHE A 25 -5.27 -12.66 -5.26
N VAL A 26 -4.43 -12.89 -6.27
CA VAL A 26 -3.00 -12.64 -6.19
C VAL A 26 -2.70 -11.55 -7.21
N PRO A 27 -2.06 -10.44 -6.81
CA PRO A 27 -1.69 -9.38 -7.74
C PRO A 27 -0.76 -9.87 -8.85
N GLN A 28 -0.67 -9.10 -9.92
CA GLN A 28 0.25 -9.31 -11.04
C GLN A 28 1.48 -8.40 -10.88
N ASP A 29 2.58 -8.77 -11.52
CA ASP A 29 3.78 -7.92 -11.58
C ASP A 29 3.42 -6.49 -12.00
N GLY A 30 3.88 -5.51 -11.23
CA GLY A 30 3.62 -4.09 -11.46
C GLY A 30 2.30 -3.58 -10.89
N ASP A 31 1.46 -4.44 -10.31
CA ASP A 31 0.30 -3.96 -9.55
C ASP A 31 0.76 -3.16 -8.33
N LEU A 32 0.14 -1.99 -8.15
CA LEU A 32 0.40 -1.12 -7.01
C LEU A 32 -0.55 -1.45 -5.87
N LEU A 33 0.02 -1.52 -4.67
CA LEU A 33 -0.64 -1.91 -3.44
C LEU A 33 -0.80 -0.67 -2.56
N PHE A 34 -2.01 -0.13 -2.48
CA PHE A 34 -2.33 1.03 -1.66
C PHE A 34 -2.88 0.55 -0.32
N CYS A 35 -2.15 0.82 0.77
CA CYS A 35 -2.52 0.38 2.11
C CYS A 35 -3.26 1.49 2.85
N THR A 36 -4.39 1.12 3.46
CA THR A 36 -5.17 2.04 4.27
C THR A 36 -4.45 2.37 5.55
N SER A 37 -4.67 3.58 6.06
CA SER A 37 -4.01 4.05 7.27
C SER A 37 -4.24 3.20 8.50
N GLY A 38 -3.15 2.83 9.15
CA GLY A 38 -3.13 2.29 10.49
C GLY A 38 -3.33 3.33 11.59
N ASN A 39 -3.24 2.87 12.83
CA ASN A 39 -3.38 3.72 14.02
C ASN A 39 -2.08 4.44 14.43
N THR A 40 -1.04 4.49 13.60
CA THR A 40 0.21 5.18 13.95
C THR A 40 0.09 6.71 13.84
N ALA A 41 0.96 7.45 14.53
CA ALA A 41 0.97 8.91 14.46
C ALA A 41 1.29 9.42 13.03
N MET A 42 2.24 8.76 12.35
CA MET A 42 2.57 9.06 10.95
C MET A 42 1.36 8.80 10.04
N SER A 43 0.74 7.61 10.14
CA SER A 43 -0.44 7.23 9.37
C SER A 43 -1.57 8.25 9.53
N GLN A 44 -1.83 8.69 10.77
CA GLN A 44 -2.83 9.70 11.06
C GLN A 44 -2.46 11.07 10.49
N ALA A 45 -1.19 11.47 10.57
CA ALA A 45 -0.71 12.75 10.06
C ALA A 45 -0.79 12.81 8.52
N ILE A 46 -0.39 11.74 7.83
CA ILE A 46 -0.52 11.60 6.36
C ILE A 46 -1.99 11.72 5.96
N THR A 47 -2.86 10.91 6.54
CA THR A 47 -4.27 10.86 6.12
C THR A 47 -5.08 12.06 6.52
N THR A 48 -4.69 12.78 7.57
CA THR A 48 -5.35 14.04 7.92
C THR A 48 -5.02 15.14 6.92
N ALA A 49 -3.81 15.12 6.34
CA ALA A 49 -3.41 16.11 5.35
C ALA A 49 -4.09 15.95 3.98
N THR A 50 -4.51 14.73 3.66
CA THR A 50 -5.13 14.38 2.37
C THR A 50 -6.64 14.16 2.44
N ARG A 51 -7.25 14.46 3.60
CA ARG A 51 -8.64 14.11 3.90
C ARG A 51 -9.66 14.90 3.06
N THR A 52 -10.02 14.36 1.90
CA THR A 52 -11.27 14.70 1.21
C THR A 52 -12.41 13.86 1.79
N ARG A 53 -13.54 14.48 2.16
CA ARG A 53 -14.68 13.74 2.74
C ARG A 53 -15.21 12.75 1.70
N ASN A 54 -15.22 11.45 2.06
CA ASN A 54 -15.81 10.29 1.36
C ASN A 54 -14.86 9.35 0.59
N HIS A 55 -13.54 9.47 0.71
CA HIS A 55 -12.59 8.53 0.09
C HIS A 55 -11.76 7.77 1.13
N ILE A 56 -11.47 6.50 0.84
CA ILE A 56 -10.47 5.70 1.56
C ILE A 56 -9.14 6.47 1.52
N GLN A 57 -8.45 6.51 2.66
CA GLN A 57 -7.18 7.21 2.80
C GLN A 57 -6.05 6.20 2.92
N TYR A 58 -4.97 6.43 2.18
CA TYR A 58 -3.78 5.61 2.15
C TYR A 58 -2.61 6.30 2.83
N ASP A 59 -1.82 5.57 3.60
CA ASP A 59 -0.58 6.07 4.19
C ASP A 59 0.67 5.43 3.56
N HIS A 60 0.48 4.38 2.77
CA HIS A 60 1.55 3.63 2.16
C HIS A 60 1.17 3.11 0.78
N VAL A 61 2.17 3.05 -0.10
CA VAL A 61 2.06 2.43 -1.43
C VAL A 61 3.29 1.57 -1.68
N ALA A 62 3.09 0.42 -2.31
CA ALA A 62 4.16 -0.49 -2.71
C ALA A 62 3.87 -1.12 -4.08
N VAL A 63 4.83 -1.85 -4.64
CA VAL A 63 4.64 -2.58 -5.90
C VAL A 63 4.76 -4.08 -5.67
N TYR A 64 3.81 -4.84 -6.21
CA TYR A 64 3.89 -6.29 -6.26
C TYR A 64 4.81 -6.73 -7.41
N ALA A 65 5.67 -7.71 -7.15
CA ALA A 65 6.51 -8.33 -8.15
C ALA A 65 6.85 -9.77 -7.77
N ASN A 66 6.96 -10.65 -8.76
CA ASN A 66 7.59 -11.94 -8.61
C ASN A 66 9.11 -11.76 -8.68
N VAL A 67 9.79 -11.86 -7.54
CA VAL A 67 11.25 -11.71 -7.44
C VAL A 67 11.87 -13.09 -7.31
N ASP A 68 12.67 -13.50 -8.29
CA ASP A 68 13.34 -14.81 -8.33
C ASP A 68 12.40 -16.02 -8.13
N GLY A 69 11.18 -15.95 -8.67
CA GLY A 69 10.17 -17.02 -8.55
C GLY A 69 9.30 -16.91 -7.30
N VAL A 70 9.52 -15.90 -6.45
CA VAL A 70 8.80 -15.69 -5.19
C VAL A 70 7.83 -14.50 -5.32
N PRO A 71 6.53 -14.69 -5.02
CA PRO A 71 5.59 -13.59 -4.81
C PRO A 71 6.08 -12.62 -3.74
N SER A 72 6.37 -11.39 -4.13
CA SER A 72 7.02 -10.40 -3.28
C SER A 72 6.42 -9.02 -3.44
N VAL A 73 6.74 -8.15 -2.49
CA VAL A 73 6.43 -6.73 -2.51
C VAL A 73 7.73 -5.96 -2.35
N ILE A 74 7.92 -4.97 -3.22
CA ILE A 74 9.02 -4.00 -3.12
C ILE A 74 8.41 -2.73 -2.54
N GLU A 75 8.94 -2.28 -1.40
CA GLU A 75 8.42 -1.13 -0.66
C GLU A 75 9.54 -0.29 -0.09
N ALA A 76 9.28 1.00 0.13
CA ALA A 76 10.09 1.84 1.01
C ALA A 76 9.35 2.00 2.34
N SER A 77 9.79 1.30 3.39
CA SER A 77 9.14 1.30 4.70
C SER A 77 9.94 2.10 5.73
N ALA A 78 9.25 2.75 6.67
CA ALA A 78 9.88 3.48 7.77
C ALA A 78 10.84 2.62 8.63
N GLN A 79 10.64 1.30 8.63
CA GLN A 79 11.39 0.34 9.46
C GLN A 79 12.66 -0.17 8.78
N ALA A 80 12.61 -0.40 7.45
CA ALA A 80 13.68 -1.07 6.72
C ALA A 80 14.23 -0.29 5.52
N GLY A 81 13.70 0.90 5.24
CA GLY A 81 13.98 1.61 3.99
C GLY A 81 13.42 0.83 2.80
N VAL A 82 14.11 0.90 1.65
CA VAL A 82 13.74 0.13 0.46
C VAL A 82 14.09 -1.33 0.66
N CYS A 83 13.07 -2.18 0.77
CA CYS A 83 13.20 -3.61 1.01
C CYS A 83 12.31 -4.44 0.08
N VAL A 84 12.56 -5.75 0.11
CA VAL A 84 11.70 -6.74 -0.55
C VAL A 84 11.22 -7.69 0.52
N VAL A 85 9.90 -7.83 0.64
CA VAL A 85 9.25 -8.75 1.59
C VAL A 85 8.40 -9.76 0.83
N SER A 86 8.07 -10.89 1.44
CA SER A 86 7.15 -11.83 0.81
C SER A 86 5.74 -11.23 0.75
N TRP A 87 4.96 -11.64 -0.25
CA TRP A 87 3.55 -11.26 -0.35
C TRP A 87 2.75 -11.63 0.91
N GLU A 88 3.05 -12.78 1.51
CA GLU A 88 2.42 -13.25 2.75
C GLU A 88 2.74 -12.34 3.93
N GLU A 89 4.02 -12.00 4.13
CA GLU A 89 4.45 -11.08 5.20
C GLU A 89 3.80 -9.71 5.04
N PHE A 90 3.72 -9.20 3.81
CA PHE A 90 3.07 -7.92 3.52
C PHE A 90 1.57 -7.95 3.87
N LEU A 91 0.86 -9.02 3.48
CA LEU A 91 -0.54 -9.23 3.83
C LEU A 91 -0.78 -9.35 5.35
N GLU A 92 0.16 -9.95 6.08
CA GLU A 92 0.09 -10.09 7.55
C GLU A 92 0.26 -8.74 8.25
N ARG A 93 1.19 -7.92 7.77
CA ARG A 93 1.50 -6.58 8.29
C ARG A 93 0.43 -5.54 8.02
N ALA A 94 -0.37 -5.72 6.97
CA ALA A 94 -1.40 -4.75 6.61
C ALA A 94 -2.44 -4.57 7.72
N ASP A 95 -2.80 -3.31 7.97
CA ASP A 95 -3.90 -2.97 8.87
C ASP A 95 -5.20 -3.64 8.43
N ARG A 96 -6.11 -3.85 9.38
CA ARG A 96 -7.35 -4.60 9.14
C ARG A 96 -8.56 -3.69 9.12
N ILE A 97 -9.41 -3.87 8.11
CA ILE A 97 -10.76 -3.31 8.04
C ILE A 97 -11.73 -4.50 8.12
N ASP A 98 -12.55 -4.55 9.16
CA ASP A 98 -13.48 -5.65 9.45
C ASP A 98 -12.83 -7.05 9.39
N GLY A 99 -11.58 -7.14 9.86
CA GLY A 99 -10.80 -8.38 9.91
C GLY A 99 -10.11 -8.77 8.59
N LYS A 100 -10.28 -7.99 7.51
CA LYS A 100 -9.65 -8.21 6.20
C LYS A 100 -8.48 -7.23 5.99
N PRO A 101 -7.44 -7.58 5.20
CA PRO A 101 -6.36 -6.64 4.89
C PRO A 101 -6.89 -5.36 4.22
N GLY A 102 -6.50 -4.21 4.75
CA GLY A 102 -6.81 -2.87 4.23
C GLY A 102 -5.93 -2.52 3.03
N ILE A 103 -6.07 -3.28 1.94
CA ILE A 103 -5.29 -3.09 0.71
C ILE A 103 -6.21 -2.97 -0.50
N ASP A 104 -5.99 -1.91 -1.26
CA ASP A 104 -6.47 -1.76 -2.63
C ASP A 104 -5.35 -2.13 -3.60
N VAL A 105 -5.68 -2.95 -4.60
CA VAL A 105 -4.77 -3.29 -5.69
C VAL A 105 -5.19 -2.51 -6.92
N MET A 106 -4.30 -1.65 -7.39
CA MET A 106 -4.51 -0.85 -8.59
C MET A 106 -3.51 -1.22 -9.67
N ARG A 107 -3.99 -1.32 -10.90
CA ARG A 107 -3.20 -1.68 -12.07
C ARG A 107 -3.02 -0.47 -12.97
N ILE A 108 -1.81 -0.34 -13.51
CA ILE A 108 -1.47 0.66 -14.52
C ILE A 108 -2.21 0.33 -15.82
N ASN A 109 -2.86 1.33 -16.41
CA ASN A 109 -3.62 1.22 -17.66
C ASN A 109 -2.94 1.94 -18.84
N GLU A 110 -1.69 2.38 -18.68
CA GLU A 110 -0.83 2.94 -19.72
C GLU A 110 0.25 1.93 -20.21
N ASP A 111 0.86 2.21 -21.37
CA ASP A 111 2.01 1.43 -21.87
C ASP A 111 3.29 1.79 -21.10
N VAL A 112 3.56 0.99 -20.09
CA VAL A 112 4.78 1.02 -19.27
C VAL A 112 5.53 -0.29 -19.41
N ASP A 113 6.86 -0.22 -19.39
CA ASP A 113 7.70 -1.40 -19.31
C ASP A 113 7.73 -1.92 -17.86
N ILE A 114 6.78 -2.78 -17.50
CA ILE A 114 6.65 -3.30 -16.14
C ILE A 114 7.92 -4.01 -15.65
N PRO A 115 8.58 -4.91 -16.43
CA PRO A 115 9.86 -5.47 -16.03
C PRO A 115 10.92 -4.40 -15.72
N ALA A 116 11.06 -3.38 -16.58
CA ALA A 116 12.03 -2.31 -16.32
C ALA A 116 11.69 -1.47 -15.08
N ALA A 117 10.40 -1.24 -14.81
CA ALA A 117 9.96 -0.54 -13.59
C ALA A 117 10.28 -1.35 -12.33
N ILE A 118 10.08 -2.67 -12.36
CA ILE A 118 10.44 -3.57 -11.26
C ILE A 118 11.97 -3.59 -11.05
N ASP A 119 12.76 -3.72 -12.13
CA ASP A 119 14.22 -3.67 -12.05
C ASP A 119 14.71 -2.34 -11.46
N LYS A 120 14.07 -1.23 -11.85
CA LYS A 120 14.35 0.09 -11.32
C LYS A 120 14.02 0.17 -9.82
N ALA A 121 12.86 -0.31 -9.38
CA ALA A 121 12.49 -0.38 -7.98
C ALA A 121 13.49 -1.23 -7.15
N LEU A 122 13.89 -2.38 -7.67
CA LEU A 122 14.89 -3.25 -7.05
C LEU A 122 16.27 -2.60 -6.96
N SER A 123 16.63 -1.73 -7.91
CA SER A 123 17.91 -1.02 -7.89
C SER A 123 18.07 -0.08 -6.68
N PHE A 124 16.96 0.34 -6.07
CA PHE A 124 16.94 1.17 -4.87
C PHE A 124 17.03 0.37 -3.57
N LYS A 125 16.95 -0.97 -3.63
CA LYS A 125 17.00 -1.85 -2.45
C LYS A 125 18.20 -1.54 -1.56
N GLY A 126 17.94 -1.35 -0.27
CA GLY A 126 18.93 -1.02 0.75
C GLY A 126 19.12 0.48 1.01
N GLN A 127 18.50 1.37 0.21
CA GLN A 127 18.41 2.78 0.58
C GLN A 127 17.56 2.96 1.83
N SER A 128 17.94 3.92 2.68
CA SER A 128 17.18 4.24 3.89
C SER A 128 15.85 4.91 3.57
N TYR A 129 14.92 4.84 4.51
CA TYR A 129 13.65 5.57 4.38
C TYR A 129 13.90 7.08 4.41
N ASP A 130 13.28 7.81 3.49
CA ASP A 130 13.39 9.26 3.47
C ASP A 130 12.43 9.91 4.48
N TRP A 131 12.99 10.33 5.61
CA TRP A 131 12.28 11.10 6.64
C TRP A 131 12.24 12.61 6.35
N TYR A 132 13.01 13.07 5.36
CA TYR A 132 13.03 14.47 4.95
C TYR A 132 11.99 14.77 3.87
N TYR A 133 11.54 13.75 3.14
CA TYR A 133 10.61 13.89 2.01
C TYR A 133 11.15 14.87 0.96
N LEU A 134 12.43 14.74 0.60
CA LEU A 134 13.10 15.64 -0.34
C LEU A 134 13.70 14.83 -1.50
N PRO A 135 13.55 15.28 -2.75
CA PRO A 135 14.08 14.56 -3.89
C PRO A 135 15.62 14.52 -3.88
N GLU A 136 16.18 13.53 -4.59
CA GLU A 136 17.60 13.41 -4.92
C GLU A 136 18.57 13.31 -3.71
N ASN A 137 18.09 12.88 -2.55
CA ASN A 137 18.90 12.78 -1.33
C ASN A 137 19.50 11.37 -1.07
N GLY A 138 19.23 10.40 -1.95
CA GLY A 138 19.70 9.01 -1.83
C GLY A 138 18.94 8.15 -0.82
N MET A 139 17.78 8.64 -0.38
CA MET A 139 16.78 7.92 0.41
C MET A 139 15.48 7.87 -0.39
N MET A 140 14.54 7.03 0.02
CA MET A 140 13.23 6.92 -0.64
C MET A 140 12.12 6.79 0.39
N TYR A 141 11.01 7.49 0.17
CA TYR A 141 9.73 7.16 0.80
C TYR A 141 8.82 6.41 -0.19
N CYS A 142 7.70 5.88 0.31
CA CYS A 142 6.89 4.89 -0.39
C CYS A 142 6.41 5.32 -1.78
N SER A 143 5.80 6.50 -1.92
CA SER A 143 5.35 6.99 -3.22
C SER A 143 6.47 7.53 -4.10
N GLU A 144 7.59 7.99 -3.53
CA GLU A 144 8.77 8.38 -4.32
C GLU A 144 9.42 7.16 -4.99
N LEU A 145 9.50 6.03 -4.29
CA LEU A 145 9.96 4.78 -4.88
C LEU A 145 9.14 4.42 -6.13
N ILE A 146 7.81 4.56 -6.06
CA ILE A 146 6.93 4.31 -7.20
C ILE A 146 7.14 5.35 -8.30
N TYR A 147 7.18 6.63 -7.93
CA TYR A 147 7.44 7.73 -8.86
C TYR A 147 8.71 7.49 -9.68
N GLU A 148 9.85 7.27 -9.00
CA GLU A 148 11.16 7.07 -9.64
C GLU A 148 11.30 5.75 -10.42
N SER A 149 10.43 4.77 -10.14
CA SER A 149 10.47 3.45 -10.77
C SER A 149 9.61 3.35 -12.03
N PHE A 150 8.45 4.01 -12.04
CA PHE A 150 7.48 3.88 -13.11
C PHE A 150 7.62 5.03 -14.12
N LEU A 151 8.33 4.74 -15.21
CA LEU A 151 8.54 5.67 -16.31
C LEU A 151 7.75 5.26 -17.56
N ARG A 152 7.27 6.24 -18.31
CA ARG A 152 6.76 6.05 -19.67
C ARG A 152 7.89 5.62 -20.60
N ARG A 153 7.52 5.09 -21.77
CA ARG A 153 8.49 4.64 -22.80
C ARG A 153 9.46 5.72 -23.28
N ASP A 154 9.08 6.99 -23.16
CA ASP A 154 9.93 8.15 -23.49
C ASP A 154 10.86 8.58 -22.36
N GLY A 155 10.81 7.90 -21.21
CA GLY A 155 11.62 8.16 -20.02
C GLY A 155 11.03 9.19 -19.06
N SER A 156 9.86 9.78 -19.36
CA SER A 156 9.17 10.66 -18.41
C SER A 156 8.52 9.87 -17.26
N HIS A 157 8.43 10.46 -16.07
CA HIS A 157 7.72 9.85 -14.94
C HIS A 157 6.25 9.62 -15.26
N LEU A 158 5.72 8.45 -14.91
CA LEU A 158 4.30 8.10 -15.13
C LEU A 158 3.38 8.98 -14.29
N PHE A 159 3.72 9.12 -13.01
CA PHE A 159 2.97 9.88 -12.00
C PHE A 159 3.41 11.34 -11.97
N THR A 160 2.52 12.21 -11.48
CA THR A 160 2.73 13.66 -11.48
C THR A 160 3.11 14.14 -10.08
N PRO A 161 4.25 14.81 -9.88
CA PRO A 161 4.56 15.41 -8.59
C PRO A 161 3.67 16.63 -8.35
N ALA A 162 3.25 16.83 -7.11
CA ALA A 162 2.44 17.95 -6.66
C ALA A 162 3.10 18.64 -5.46
N PRO A 163 2.78 19.92 -5.18
CA PRO A 163 3.19 20.56 -3.94
C PRO A 163 2.71 19.73 -2.75
N MET A 164 3.64 19.27 -1.92
CA MET A 164 3.30 18.46 -0.75
C MET A 164 2.48 19.27 0.26
N ASN A 165 1.44 18.64 0.81
CA ASN A 165 0.65 19.20 1.89
C ASN A 165 0.84 18.36 3.15
N PHE A 166 1.37 18.97 4.20
CA PHE A 166 1.51 18.37 5.53
C PHE A 166 0.45 18.87 6.51
N ARG A 167 -0.38 19.83 6.11
CA ARG A 167 -1.39 20.46 6.97
C ARG A 167 -2.67 19.66 7.02
N ASP A 168 -3.29 19.64 8.20
CA ASP A 168 -4.61 19.06 8.40
C ASP A 168 -5.72 19.79 7.61
N LYS A 169 -6.92 19.20 7.62
CA LYS A 169 -8.12 19.76 6.97
C LYS A 169 -8.51 21.18 7.42
N ASP A 170 -8.01 21.63 8.56
CA ASP A 170 -8.29 22.97 9.13
C ASP A 170 -7.11 23.94 8.85
N GLY A 171 -6.05 23.47 8.19
CA GLY A 171 -4.85 24.23 7.80
C GLY A 171 -3.74 24.24 8.86
N ASN A 172 -3.88 23.51 9.96
CA ASN A 172 -2.86 23.45 11.01
C ASN A 172 -1.79 22.41 10.67
N MET A 173 -0.57 22.61 11.18
CA MET A 173 0.47 21.59 11.10
C MET A 173 0.26 20.57 12.24
N PRO A 174 0.07 19.28 11.95
CA PRO A 174 0.09 18.24 12.97
C PRO A 174 1.39 18.21 13.79
N GLU A 175 1.27 18.01 15.10
CA GLU A 175 2.40 17.95 16.06
C GLU A 175 3.45 16.92 15.63
N PHE A 176 3.03 15.78 15.07
CA PHE A 176 3.94 14.76 14.55
C PHE A 176 4.96 15.33 13.54
N TRP A 177 4.51 16.17 12.60
CA TRP A 177 5.39 16.77 11.60
C TRP A 177 6.30 17.83 12.24
N GLU A 178 5.75 18.64 13.15
CA GLU A 178 6.54 19.63 13.88
C GLU A 178 7.69 18.97 14.67
N GLU A 179 7.40 17.90 15.41
CA GLU A 179 8.38 17.15 16.19
C GLU A 179 9.41 16.44 15.30
N LEU A 180 8.97 15.77 14.23
CA LEU A 180 9.86 15.07 13.30
C LEU A 180 10.87 16.05 12.70
N PHE A 181 10.40 17.13 12.08
CA PHE A 181 11.28 18.06 11.38
C PHE A 181 12.12 18.90 12.34
N ALA A 182 11.61 19.23 13.54
CA ALA A 182 12.43 19.82 14.60
C ALA A 182 13.57 18.88 15.04
N GLY A 183 13.30 17.59 15.19
CA GLY A 183 14.30 16.57 15.50
C GLY A 183 15.37 16.40 14.42
N LEU A 184 14.98 16.59 13.15
CA LEU A 184 15.89 16.59 12.00
C LEU A 184 16.66 17.92 11.82
N GLY A 185 16.29 18.97 12.55
CA GLY A 185 16.85 20.32 12.38
C GLY A 185 16.51 20.93 11.02
N LYS A 186 15.33 20.62 10.48
CA LYS A 186 14.83 21.04 9.17
C LYS A 186 13.47 21.70 9.28
N GLU A 187 13.09 22.46 8.26
CA GLU A 187 11.71 22.92 8.10
C GLU A 187 10.87 21.82 7.43
N VAL A 188 9.56 21.80 7.72
CA VAL A 188 8.62 20.94 7.00
C VAL A 188 8.62 21.37 5.53
N PRO A 189 8.79 20.47 4.55
CA PRO A 189 8.87 20.79 3.13
C PRO A 189 7.47 21.05 2.54
N GLU A 190 6.67 21.85 3.23
CA GLU A 190 5.34 22.27 2.82
C GLU A 190 5.41 23.06 1.50
N GLY A 191 4.69 22.59 0.49
CA GLY A 191 4.62 23.20 -0.84
C GLY A 191 5.77 22.83 -1.77
N GLU A 192 6.79 22.11 -1.31
CA GLU A 192 7.83 21.56 -2.18
C GLU A 192 7.27 20.45 -3.07
N PRO A 193 7.77 20.26 -4.30
CA PRO A 193 7.32 19.16 -5.17
C PRO A 193 7.60 17.80 -4.54
N GLY A 194 6.57 16.94 -4.51
CA GLY A 194 6.69 15.56 -4.05
C GLY A 194 5.51 14.72 -4.49
N THR A 195 5.37 13.53 -3.90
CA THR A 195 4.28 12.59 -4.19
C THR A 195 3.65 12.13 -2.89
N ASN A 196 2.43 11.61 -2.94
CA ASN A 196 1.85 10.89 -1.81
C ASN A 196 0.89 9.80 -2.32
N PRO A 197 0.66 8.74 -1.52
CA PRO A 197 -0.22 7.63 -1.92
C PRO A 197 -1.65 8.06 -2.29
N ASN A 198 -2.21 9.08 -1.63
CA ASN A 198 -3.59 9.50 -1.88
C ASN A 198 -3.75 10.16 -3.25
N ASP A 199 -2.90 11.14 -3.58
CA ASP A 199 -2.94 11.80 -4.88
C ASP A 199 -2.61 10.80 -6.00
N MET A 200 -1.60 9.96 -5.78
CA MET A 200 -1.21 8.92 -6.74
C MET A 200 -2.35 7.94 -7.04
N SER A 201 -3.08 7.49 -6.01
CA SER A 201 -4.21 6.56 -6.17
C SER A 201 -5.38 7.13 -7.00
N MET A 202 -5.43 8.45 -7.17
CA MET A 202 -6.48 9.16 -7.90
C MET A 202 -6.08 9.48 -9.34
N GLU A 203 -4.82 9.21 -9.74
CA GLU A 203 -4.38 9.47 -11.11
C GLU A 203 -5.09 8.53 -12.10
N PRO A 204 -5.53 9.04 -13.27
CA PRO A 204 -6.33 8.28 -14.24
C PRO A 204 -5.57 7.11 -14.89
N VAL A 205 -4.24 7.07 -14.69
CA VAL A 205 -3.34 6.01 -15.17
C VAL A 205 -3.51 4.70 -14.38
N LEU A 206 -4.29 4.72 -13.30
CA LEU A 206 -4.57 3.57 -12.44
C LEU A 206 -6.02 3.12 -12.56
N THR A 207 -6.24 1.83 -12.37
CA THR A 207 -7.57 1.22 -12.27
C THR A 207 -7.59 0.24 -11.11
N LEU A 208 -8.57 0.39 -10.21
CA LEU A 208 -8.80 -0.57 -9.12
C LEU A 208 -9.17 -1.93 -9.71
N VAL A 209 -8.35 -2.96 -9.45
CA VAL A 209 -8.57 -4.33 -9.91
C VAL A 209 -9.04 -5.27 -8.80
N HIS A 210 -8.71 -4.94 -7.54
CA HIS A 210 -9.17 -5.69 -6.38
C HIS A 210 -9.14 -4.82 -5.12
N ARG A 211 -10.07 -5.09 -4.20
CA ARG A 211 -10.07 -4.56 -2.85
C ARG A 211 -10.25 -5.71 -1.87
N TYR A 212 -9.32 -5.85 -0.92
CA TYR A 212 -9.33 -6.98 0.00
C TYR A 212 -10.37 -6.86 1.12
N PHE A 213 -10.89 -5.66 1.36
CA PHE A 213 -11.78 -5.34 2.48
C PHE A 213 -13.21 -4.95 2.05
N ASP A 214 -13.60 -5.23 0.81
CA ASP A 214 -14.99 -5.23 0.36
C ASP A 214 -15.71 -6.55 0.71
#